data_AF-A0A954G5V5-F1
#
_entry.id   AF-A0A954G5V5-F1
#
_cell.length_a   1.000
_cell.length_b   1.000
_cell.length_c   1.000
_cell.angle_alpha   90.00
_cell.angle_beta   90.00
_cell.angle_gamma   90.00
#
_symmetry.space_group_name_H-M   'P 1'
#
loop_
_entity.id
_entity.type
_entity.pdbx_description
1 polymer ?
#
loop_
_entity_poly.entity_id
_entity_poly.type
_entity_poly.pdbx_seq_one_letter_code
_entity_poly.pdbx_strand_id
1 'polypeptide(L)'
;FRSNVHRGGLTEPVILDETYCKTAVRAAQIMGLRVAGVDMLEGKNGPQIMEVNSSPGLEGIEKCTQLDIAGAIVDYISAQVDFPEIDLRQRLTVSRGYGVTEIHIPEGSEYVGKAINESGLRDKDINVLTLYRGTTVIPNPRSDRKLESHDRLLCFGKLELMRDLVPSKTRRKRRPKVQDLPDLPVAVEVLSDAVKETAESARSGRN
;
A
#
# COMPACT_ATOMS: atom_id res chain seq x y z
N PHE A 1 11.78 -16.38 12.41
CA PHE A 1 13.14 -16.87 12.07
C PHE A 1 14.08 -17.21 13.24
N ARG A 2 14.28 -16.37 14.27
CA ARG A 2 15.21 -16.69 15.39
C ARG A 2 14.80 -17.93 16.21
N SER A 3 13.51 -18.23 16.27
CA SER A 3 12.99 -19.21 17.22
C SER A 3 13.19 -20.68 16.81
N ASN A 4 13.27 -21.05 15.54
CA ASN A 4 13.27 -22.48 15.17
C ASN A 4 14.68 -23.09 15.19
N VAL A 5 15.66 -22.41 14.58
CA VAL A 5 17.06 -22.90 14.53
C VAL A 5 17.71 -22.83 15.91
N HIS A 6 17.50 -21.73 16.65
CA HIS A 6 18.07 -21.56 18.00
C HIS A 6 17.42 -22.47 19.05
N ARG A 7 16.26 -23.10 18.75
CA ARG A 7 15.62 -24.13 19.57
C ARG A 7 16.00 -25.56 19.15
N GLY A 8 17.03 -25.73 18.32
CA GLY A 8 17.54 -27.05 17.90
C GLY A 8 17.01 -27.54 16.55
N GLY A 9 16.36 -26.68 15.76
CA GLY A 9 15.99 -27.01 14.38
C GLY A 9 17.22 -27.13 13.48
N LEU A 10 17.23 -28.15 12.62
CA LEU A 10 18.25 -28.33 11.58
C LEU A 10 17.94 -27.45 10.37
N THR A 11 18.98 -26.97 9.71
CA THR A 11 18.87 -26.19 8.46
C THR A 11 19.58 -26.94 7.35
N GLU A 12 18.92 -27.08 6.21
CA GLU A 12 19.49 -27.67 5.00
C GLU A 12 19.21 -26.80 3.78
N PRO A 13 20.08 -26.82 2.76
CA PRO A 13 19.85 -26.09 1.54
C PRO A 13 18.76 -26.79 0.72
N VAL A 14 17.79 -26.02 0.25
CA VAL A 14 16.71 -26.52 -0.61
C VAL A 14 16.61 -25.66 -1.87
N ILE A 15 16.37 -26.30 -3.01
CA ILE A 15 16.03 -25.60 -4.26
C ILE A 15 14.51 -25.45 -4.27
N LEU A 16 14.05 -24.20 -4.20
CA LEU A 16 12.63 -23.90 -4.23
C LEU A 16 12.09 -23.87 -5.66
N ASP A 17 10.90 -24.43 -5.85
CA ASP A 17 10.13 -24.27 -7.09
C ASP A 17 9.80 -22.79 -7.35
N GLU A 18 9.69 -22.43 -8.63
CA GLU A 18 9.44 -21.05 -9.06
C GLU A 18 8.15 -20.46 -8.44
N THR A 19 7.15 -21.31 -8.20
CA THR A 19 5.88 -20.94 -7.55
C THR A 19 6.09 -20.49 -6.10
N TYR A 20 6.98 -21.15 -5.35
CA TYR A 20 7.31 -20.76 -3.98
C TYR A 20 8.09 -19.44 -3.97
N CYS A 21 9.07 -19.30 -4.86
CA CYS A 21 9.85 -18.06 -5.03
C CYS A 21 8.93 -16.87 -5.33
N LYS A 22 8.06 -16.99 -6.33
CA LYS A 22 7.07 -15.94 -6.69
C LYS A 22 6.15 -15.59 -5.52
N THR A 23 5.73 -16.59 -4.76
CA THR A 23 4.84 -16.39 -3.61
C THR A 23 5.53 -15.64 -2.47
N ALA A 24 6.77 -15.99 -2.14
CA ALA A 24 7.58 -15.28 -1.15
C ALA A 24 7.82 -13.82 -1.53
N VAL A 25 8.25 -13.56 -2.77
CA VAL A 25 8.47 -12.19 -3.27
C VAL A 25 7.18 -11.37 -3.22
N ARG A 26 6.06 -11.95 -3.66
CA ARG A 26 4.76 -11.26 -3.64
C ARG A 26 4.30 -10.95 -2.22
N ALA A 27 4.54 -11.83 -1.26
CA ALA A 27 4.23 -11.60 0.14
C ALA A 27 4.99 -10.37 0.69
N ALA A 28 6.31 -10.31 0.45
CA ALA A 28 7.12 -9.17 0.86
C ALA A 28 6.63 -7.86 0.23
N GLN A 29 6.31 -7.87 -1.07
CA GLN A 29 5.77 -6.71 -1.79
C GLN A 29 4.43 -6.22 -1.24
N ILE A 30 3.49 -7.13 -0.97
CA ILE A 30 2.18 -6.77 -0.39
C ILE A 30 2.35 -6.12 0.99
N MET A 31 3.32 -6.60 1.77
CA MET A 31 3.65 -6.04 3.08
C MET A 31 4.47 -4.74 3.00
N GLY A 32 4.82 -4.27 1.79
CA GLY A 32 5.62 -3.07 1.58
C GLY A 32 7.07 -3.22 2.05
N LEU A 33 7.57 -4.46 2.16
CA LEU A 33 8.91 -4.75 2.63
C LEU A 33 9.84 -4.98 1.44
N ARG A 34 10.95 -4.24 1.40
CA ARG A 34 12.01 -4.42 0.39
C ARG A 34 12.83 -5.69 0.64
N VAL A 35 12.99 -6.06 1.90
CA VAL A 35 13.67 -7.28 2.34
C VAL A 35 12.82 -7.89 3.45
N ALA A 36 12.54 -9.19 3.35
CA ALA A 36 11.78 -9.93 4.35
C ALA A 36 12.16 -11.41 4.32
N GLY A 37 12.08 -12.08 5.47
CA GLY A 37 12.09 -13.53 5.54
C GLY A 37 10.65 -14.05 5.54
N VAL A 38 10.31 -14.91 4.59
CA VAL A 38 8.97 -15.49 4.49
C VAL A 38 9.02 -16.94 4.96
N ASP A 39 8.23 -17.26 5.97
CA ASP A 39 8.03 -18.62 6.44
C ASP A 39 6.83 -19.24 5.73
N MET A 40 7.02 -20.45 5.19
CA MET A 40 6.07 -21.11 4.30
C MET A 40 6.06 -22.61 4.54
N LEU A 41 4.89 -23.21 4.36
CA LEU A 41 4.69 -24.66 4.36
C LEU A 41 4.29 -25.15 2.97
N GLU A 42 4.64 -26.41 2.69
CA GLU A 42 4.13 -27.11 1.52
C GLU A 42 2.69 -27.59 1.76
N GLY A 43 1.74 -26.95 1.08
CA GLY A 43 0.33 -27.32 1.14
C GLY A 43 -0.07 -28.24 -0.01
N LYS A 44 -1.21 -28.93 0.15
CA LYS A 44 -1.79 -29.80 -0.90
C LYS A 44 -2.03 -29.09 -2.24
N ASN A 45 -2.25 -27.78 -2.20
CA ASN A 45 -2.55 -26.94 -3.37
C ASN A 45 -1.43 -25.91 -3.66
N GLY A 46 -0.21 -26.15 -3.16
CA GLY A 46 0.94 -25.25 -3.32
C GLY A 46 1.30 -24.49 -2.03
N PRO A 47 2.10 -23.41 -2.15
CA PRO A 47 2.70 -22.71 -1.02
C PRO A 47 1.68 -22.10 -0.06
N GLN A 48 1.86 -22.31 1.24
CA GLN A 48 1.10 -21.65 2.30
C GLN A 48 2.00 -20.76 3.14
N ILE A 49 1.75 -19.44 3.14
CA ILE A 49 2.53 -18.48 3.93
C ILE A 49 2.06 -18.53 5.38
N MET A 50 3.01 -18.68 6.30
CA MET A 50 2.78 -18.70 7.74
C MET A 50 3.12 -17.36 8.40
N GLU A 51 4.28 -16.79 8.05
CA GLU A 51 4.79 -15.58 8.66
C GLU A 51 5.62 -14.77 7.65
N VAL A 52 5.53 -13.43 7.71
CA VAL A 52 6.43 -12.54 6.99
C VAL A 52 7.18 -11.69 8.02
N ASN A 53 8.49 -11.86 8.07
CA ASN A 53 9.37 -11.19 9.02
C ASN A 53 10.13 -10.06 8.34
N SER A 54 9.98 -8.83 8.83
CA SER A 54 10.70 -7.65 8.32
C SER A 54 12.18 -7.59 8.73
N SER A 55 12.58 -8.36 9.75
CA SER A 55 13.97 -8.48 10.20
C SER A 55 14.33 -9.96 10.40
N PRO A 56 14.57 -10.70 9.30
CA PRO A 56 14.99 -12.09 9.41
C PRO A 56 16.42 -12.19 9.97
N GLY A 57 16.69 -13.26 10.72
CA GLY A 57 18.07 -13.60 11.06
C GLY A 57 18.76 -14.25 9.87
N LEU A 58 19.92 -13.73 9.47
CA LEU A 58 20.66 -14.19 8.29
C LEU A 58 21.67 -15.29 8.62
N GLU A 59 22.26 -15.26 9.82
CA GLU A 59 23.37 -16.14 10.23
C GLU A 59 23.09 -17.64 9.98
N GLY A 60 21.87 -18.11 10.29
CA GLY A 60 21.50 -19.51 10.07
C GLY A 60 21.39 -19.87 8.58
N ILE A 61 20.89 -18.95 7.76
CA ILE A 61 20.73 -19.17 6.32
C ILE A 61 22.09 -19.09 5.64
N GLU A 62 22.91 -18.08 5.94
CA GLU A 62 24.25 -17.93 5.36
C GLU A 62 25.18 -19.11 5.71
N LYS A 63 25.13 -19.60 6.95
CA LYS A 63 25.86 -20.83 7.34
C LYS A 63 25.39 -22.06 6.55
N CYS A 64 24.10 -22.15 6.24
CA CYS A 64 23.54 -23.29 5.53
C CYS A 64 23.84 -23.22 4.02
N THR A 65 23.68 -22.05 3.41
CA THR A 65 23.81 -21.85 1.96
C THR A 65 25.22 -21.49 1.52
N GLN A 66 26.08 -21.06 2.44
CA GLN A 66 27.43 -20.52 2.18
C GLN A 66 27.41 -19.30 1.24
N LEU A 67 26.31 -18.53 1.27
CA LEU A 67 26.14 -17.31 0.49
C LEU A 67 26.19 -16.08 1.39
N ASP A 68 26.76 -14.99 0.89
CA ASP A 68 26.74 -13.68 1.55
C ASP A 68 25.42 -12.95 1.24
N ILE A 69 24.42 -13.17 2.10
CA ILE A 69 23.08 -12.62 1.93
C ILE A 69 23.04 -11.18 2.44
N ALA A 70 23.75 -10.91 3.54
CA ALA A 70 23.88 -9.56 4.09
C ALA A 70 24.52 -8.61 3.06
N GLY A 71 25.61 -9.02 2.41
CA GLY A 71 26.25 -8.28 1.32
C GLY A 71 25.29 -8.02 0.16
N ALA A 72 24.57 -9.05 -0.30
CA ALA A 72 23.58 -8.90 -1.37
C ALA A 72 22.44 -7.91 -1.02
N ILE A 73 22.01 -7.87 0.25
CA ILE A 73 21.04 -6.87 0.73
C ILE A 73 21.64 -5.46 0.71
N VAL A 74 22.90 -5.31 1.15
CA VAL A 74 23.60 -4.02 1.13
C VAL A 74 23.77 -3.52 -0.31
N ASP A 75 24.16 -4.39 -1.23
CA ASP A 75 24.31 -4.05 -2.65
C ASP A 75 22.96 -3.64 -3.25
N TYR A 76 21.90 -4.38 -2.93
CA TYR A 76 20.53 -4.05 -3.35
C TYR A 76 20.10 -2.67 -2.86
N ILE A 77 20.33 -2.35 -1.58
CA ILE A 77 19.99 -1.04 -1.03
C ILE A 77 20.85 0.07 -1.64
N SER A 78 22.15 -0.16 -1.80
CA SER A 78 23.09 0.80 -2.41
C SER A 78 22.68 1.16 -3.83
N ALA A 79 22.29 0.18 -4.64
CA ALA A 79 21.79 0.40 -5.99
C ALA A 79 20.50 1.25 -6.04
N GLN A 80 19.69 1.26 -4.97
CA GLN A 80 18.52 2.14 -4.84
C GLN A 80 18.86 3.55 -4.35
N VAL A 81 20.02 3.78 -3.74
CA VAL A 81 20.46 5.14 -3.36
C VAL A 81 20.80 5.95 -4.61
N ASP A 82 21.34 5.30 -5.65
CA ASP A 82 21.63 5.94 -6.94
C ASP A 82 20.34 6.31 -7.72
N PHE A 83 19.23 5.64 -7.42
CA PHE A 83 17.91 5.91 -7.97
C PHE A 83 16.86 5.91 -6.85
N PRO A 84 16.76 6.99 -6.05
CA PRO A 84 15.76 7.03 -5.01
C PRO A 84 14.37 6.84 -5.65
N GLU A 85 13.64 5.82 -5.21
CA GLU A 85 12.20 5.73 -5.47
C GLU A 85 11.56 6.97 -4.85
N ILE A 86 11.42 8.02 -5.66
CA ILE A 86 10.76 9.24 -5.24
C ILE A 86 9.30 8.87 -5.05
N ASP A 87 8.78 9.01 -3.83
CA ASP A 87 7.35 8.97 -3.61
C ASP A 87 6.71 10.13 -4.40
N LEU A 88 6.16 9.77 -5.56
CA LEU A 88 5.47 10.70 -6.46
C LEU A 88 4.37 11.45 -5.70
N ARG A 89 3.74 10.86 -4.68
CA ARG A 89 2.73 11.56 -3.89
C ARG A 89 3.35 12.71 -3.10
N GLN A 90 4.48 12.50 -2.43
CA GLN A 90 5.13 13.54 -1.62
C GLN A 90 5.62 14.71 -2.47
N ARG A 91 6.19 14.47 -3.65
CA ARG A 91 6.69 15.56 -4.52
C ARG A 91 5.61 16.22 -5.36
N LEU A 92 4.63 15.48 -5.87
CA LEU A 92 3.60 16.05 -6.74
C LEU A 92 2.54 16.84 -5.94
N THR A 93 2.37 16.56 -4.64
CA THR A 93 1.50 17.36 -3.74
C THR A 93 2.10 18.73 -3.40
N VAL A 94 3.38 18.98 -3.70
CA VAL A 94 4.01 20.30 -3.52
C VAL A 94 3.39 21.34 -4.47
N SER A 95 2.88 20.89 -5.62
CA SER A 95 2.11 21.72 -6.55
C SER A 95 0.64 21.71 -6.14
N ARG A 96 0.17 22.81 -5.53
CA ARG A 96 -1.24 22.99 -5.15
C ARG A 96 -2.15 22.68 -6.35
N GLY A 97 -2.94 21.59 -6.25
CA GLY A 97 -3.96 21.24 -7.25
C GLY A 97 -3.67 19.99 -8.10
N TYR A 98 -2.46 19.44 -8.09
CA TYR A 98 -2.14 18.17 -8.77
C TYR A 98 -2.14 16.99 -7.78
N GLY A 99 -2.52 15.81 -8.26
CA GLY A 99 -2.50 14.61 -7.45
C GLY A 99 -2.60 13.33 -8.27
N VAL A 100 -2.43 12.21 -7.57
CA VAL A 100 -2.56 10.86 -8.13
C VAL A 100 -3.89 10.28 -7.67
N THR A 101 -4.73 9.81 -8.60
CA THR A 101 -6.01 9.17 -8.30
C THR A 101 -6.23 7.95 -9.18
N GLU A 102 -7.05 7.03 -8.70
CA GLU A 102 -7.57 5.96 -9.53
C GLU A 102 -8.93 6.33 -10.13
N ILE A 103 -9.09 6.09 -11.43
CA ILE A 103 -10.33 6.27 -12.19
C ILE A 103 -10.81 4.89 -12.64
N HIS A 104 -12.08 4.59 -12.42
CA HIS A 104 -12.71 3.34 -12.88
C HIS A 104 -13.57 3.64 -14.11
N ILE A 105 -13.42 2.85 -15.18
CA ILE A 105 -14.21 2.97 -16.40
C ILE A 105 -15.45 2.06 -16.27
N PRO A 106 -16.65 2.59 -15.99
CA PRO A 106 -17.84 1.77 -15.93
C PRO A 106 -18.23 1.25 -17.31
N GLU A 107 -19.00 0.17 -17.32
CA GLU A 107 -19.65 -0.33 -18.54
C GLU A 107 -20.55 0.76 -19.15
N GLY A 108 -20.46 0.96 -20.47
CA GLY A 108 -21.17 2.03 -21.18
C GLY A 108 -20.57 3.44 -21.03
N SER A 109 -19.37 3.57 -20.47
CA SER A 109 -18.66 4.86 -20.44
C SER A 109 -18.25 5.33 -21.84
N GLU A 110 -18.24 6.65 -22.06
CA GLU A 110 -17.76 7.30 -23.30
C GLU A 110 -16.28 7.02 -23.61
N TYR A 111 -15.53 6.48 -22.65
CA TYR A 111 -14.12 6.11 -22.78
C TYR A 111 -13.94 4.69 -23.31
N VAL A 112 -14.95 3.81 -23.24
CA VAL A 112 -14.84 2.42 -23.70
C VAL A 112 -14.65 2.40 -25.21
N GLY A 113 -13.62 1.69 -25.67
CA GLY A 113 -13.26 1.55 -27.09
C GLY A 113 -12.38 2.66 -27.65
N LYS A 114 -12.22 3.79 -26.95
CA LYS A 114 -11.30 4.87 -27.34
C LYS A 114 -9.88 4.53 -26.94
N ALA A 115 -8.92 4.95 -27.76
CA ALA A 115 -7.51 4.91 -27.38
C ALA A 115 -7.19 5.96 -26.30
N ILE A 116 -6.12 5.75 -25.53
CA ILE A 116 -5.74 6.68 -24.44
C ILE A 116 -5.49 8.10 -24.98
N ASN A 117 -4.89 8.25 -26.15
CA ASN A 117 -4.72 9.56 -26.80
C ASN A 117 -6.06 10.20 -27.23
N GLU A 118 -7.01 9.41 -27.72
CA GLU A 118 -8.33 9.86 -28.20
C GLU A 118 -9.35 10.08 -27.06
N SER A 119 -9.01 9.65 -25.85
CA SER A 119 -9.88 9.78 -24.67
C SER A 119 -10.06 11.23 -24.20
N GLY A 120 -9.21 12.17 -24.65
CA GLY A 120 -9.18 13.56 -24.17
C GLY A 120 -8.67 13.71 -22.74
N LEU A 121 -8.13 12.63 -22.13
CA LEU A 121 -7.54 12.69 -20.78
C LEU A 121 -6.32 13.62 -20.76
N ARG A 122 -5.45 13.53 -21.77
CA ARG A 122 -4.27 14.42 -21.89
C ARG A 122 -4.65 15.89 -22.05
N ASP A 123 -5.72 16.20 -22.77
CA ASP A 123 -6.20 17.58 -22.95
C ASP A 123 -6.73 18.16 -21.63
N LYS A 124 -7.26 17.31 -20.75
CA LYS A 124 -7.64 17.64 -19.37
C LYS A 124 -6.46 17.63 -18.40
N ASP A 125 -5.23 17.56 -18.91
CA ASP A 125 -4.00 17.50 -18.12
C ASP A 125 -3.98 16.30 -17.15
N ILE A 126 -4.45 15.15 -17.65
CA ILE A 126 -4.50 13.87 -16.95
C ILE A 126 -3.65 12.85 -17.71
N ASN A 127 -2.61 12.37 -17.05
CA ASN A 127 -1.72 11.33 -17.55
C ASN A 127 -2.07 9.98 -16.91
N VAL A 128 -2.21 8.95 -17.73
CA VAL A 128 -2.38 7.57 -17.28
C VAL A 128 -1.01 6.96 -17.00
N LEU A 129 -0.76 6.60 -15.74
CA LEU A 129 0.49 5.98 -15.29
C LEU A 129 0.42 4.45 -15.37
N THR A 130 -0.72 3.88 -14.98
CA THR A 130 -0.93 2.42 -14.93
C THR A 130 -2.35 2.07 -15.32
N LEU A 131 -2.52 1.00 -16.10
CA LEU A 131 -3.82 0.41 -16.43
C LEU A 131 -3.92 -0.98 -15.78
N TYR A 132 -4.98 -1.19 -15.01
CA TYR A 132 -5.32 -2.48 -14.43
C TYR A 132 -6.50 -3.08 -15.20
N ARG A 133 -6.30 -4.27 -15.74
CA ARG A 133 -7.31 -5.04 -16.47
C ARG A 133 -7.45 -6.43 -15.84
N GLY A 134 -8.50 -6.62 -15.05
CA GLY A 134 -8.67 -7.84 -14.26
C GLY A 134 -7.47 -8.05 -13.32
N THR A 135 -6.71 -9.11 -13.55
CA THR A 135 -5.48 -9.45 -12.80
C THR A 135 -4.20 -8.88 -13.41
N THR A 136 -4.27 -8.32 -14.62
CA THR A 136 -3.09 -7.82 -15.35
C THR A 136 -2.84 -6.35 -14.99
N VAL A 137 -1.58 -6.04 -14.67
CA VAL A 137 -1.11 -4.67 -14.40
C VAL A 137 -0.22 -4.24 -15.55
N ILE A 138 -0.59 -3.16 -16.24
CA ILE A 138 0.15 -2.60 -17.37
C ILE A 138 0.73 -1.25 -16.95
N PRO A 139 2.01 -1.19 -16.56
CA PRO A 139 2.68 0.08 -16.29
C PRO A 139 2.93 0.83 -17.60
N ASN A 140 2.82 2.16 -17.56
CA ASN A 140 3.01 3.08 -18.69
C ASN A 140 2.34 2.57 -19.99
N PRO A 141 1.00 2.45 -20.01
CA PRO A 141 0.28 1.91 -21.17
C PRO A 141 0.55 2.75 -22.42
N ARG A 142 0.70 2.09 -23.57
CA ARG A 142 0.89 2.77 -24.86
C ARG A 142 -0.31 3.67 -25.19
N SER A 143 -0.05 4.79 -25.85
CA SER A 143 -1.06 5.82 -26.14
C SER A 143 -2.17 5.37 -27.08
N ASP A 144 -1.89 4.40 -27.95
CA ASP A 144 -2.83 3.79 -28.91
C ASP A 144 -3.70 2.69 -28.26
N ARG A 145 -3.45 2.34 -27.00
CA ARG A 145 -4.17 1.27 -26.33
C ARG A 145 -5.60 1.68 -26.06
N LYS A 146 -6.53 0.79 -26.43
CA LYS A 146 -7.96 0.97 -26.20
C LYS A 146 -8.36 0.64 -24.76
N LEU A 147 -9.18 1.51 -24.20
CA LEU A 147 -9.78 1.37 -22.89
C LEU A 147 -10.98 0.43 -22.95
N GLU A 148 -11.08 -0.48 -21.98
CA GLU A 148 -12.16 -1.46 -21.87
C GLU A 148 -13.05 -1.16 -20.64
N SER A 149 -14.25 -1.72 -20.63
CA SER A 149 -15.11 -1.67 -19.44
C SER A 149 -14.40 -2.36 -18.26
N HIS A 150 -14.59 -1.81 -17.06
CA HIS A 150 -13.96 -2.26 -15.82
C HIS A 150 -12.44 -2.06 -15.73
N ASP A 151 -11.81 -1.41 -16.70
CA ASP A 151 -10.43 -0.96 -16.54
C ASP A 151 -10.34 0.04 -15.37
N ARG A 152 -9.30 -0.11 -14.55
CA ARG A 152 -8.91 0.91 -13.56
C ARG A 152 -7.65 1.60 -14.05
N LEU A 153 -7.66 2.91 -14.05
CA LEU A 153 -6.54 3.75 -14.48
C LEU A 153 -5.97 4.47 -13.27
N LEU A 154 -4.68 4.28 -13.00
CA LEU A 154 -3.94 5.15 -12.09
C LEU A 154 -3.52 6.38 -12.88
N CYS A 155 -4.06 7.54 -12.52
CA CYS A 155 -3.87 8.78 -13.24
C CYS A 155 -3.17 9.83 -12.37
N PHE A 156 -2.37 10.69 -13.00
CA PHE A 156 -1.75 11.87 -12.41
C PHE A 156 -2.13 13.13 -13.19
N GLY A 157 -2.42 14.24 -12.50
CA GLY A 157 -2.98 15.43 -13.13
C GLY A 157 -3.74 16.33 -12.15
N LYS A 158 -4.51 17.29 -12.67
CA LYS A 158 -5.28 18.24 -11.86
C LYS A 158 -6.48 17.60 -11.17
N LEU A 159 -6.53 17.72 -9.84
CA LEU A 159 -7.57 17.12 -9.00
C LEU A 159 -8.98 17.64 -9.33
N GLU A 160 -9.12 18.91 -9.71
CA GLU A 160 -10.42 19.51 -10.06
C GLU A 160 -11.03 18.83 -11.29
N LEU A 161 -10.25 18.65 -12.35
CA LEU A 161 -10.70 18.02 -13.60
C LEU A 161 -10.95 16.52 -13.44
N MET A 162 -10.23 15.87 -12.52
CA MET A 162 -10.47 14.47 -12.19
C MET A 162 -11.75 14.25 -11.39
N ARG A 163 -12.16 15.21 -10.54
CA ARG A 163 -13.39 15.07 -9.76
C ARG A 163 -14.60 14.85 -10.66
N ASP A 164 -14.62 15.48 -11.83
CA ASP A 164 -15.73 15.38 -12.79
C ASP A 164 -15.75 14.07 -13.58
N LEU A 165 -14.63 13.33 -13.59
CA LEU A 165 -14.52 12.01 -14.20
C LEU A 165 -14.94 10.87 -13.25
N VAL A 166 -15.13 11.15 -11.96
CA VAL A 166 -15.57 10.16 -10.97
C VAL A 166 -17.11 10.10 -10.92
N PRO A 167 -17.74 8.94 -11.19
CA PRO A 167 -19.19 8.81 -11.23
C PRO A 167 -19.88 9.30 -9.94
N SER A 168 -20.98 10.04 -10.11
CA SER A 168 -21.79 10.64 -9.04
C SER A 168 -22.37 9.64 -8.01
N LYS A 169 -22.42 8.34 -8.32
CA LYS A 169 -22.84 7.28 -7.38
C LYS A 169 -21.85 7.07 -6.22
N THR A 170 -20.55 7.36 -6.43
CA THR A 170 -19.54 7.30 -5.34
C THR A 170 -19.48 8.60 -4.54
N ARG A 171 -19.91 9.73 -5.13
CA ARG A 171 -19.99 11.05 -4.44
C ARG A 171 -20.97 11.03 -3.26
N ARG A 172 -22.09 10.28 -3.34
CA ARG A 172 -23.10 10.21 -2.26
C ARG A 172 -22.67 9.34 -1.06
N LYS A 173 -21.85 8.31 -1.24
CA LYS A 173 -21.39 7.44 -0.13
C LYS A 173 -20.23 8.00 0.70
N ARG A 174 -19.51 9.01 0.17
CA ARG A 174 -18.31 9.60 0.79
C ARG A 174 -18.48 11.03 1.31
N ARG A 175 -19.69 11.58 1.33
CA ARG A 175 -19.94 12.71 2.25
C ARG A 175 -20.14 12.10 3.63
N PRO A 176 -19.14 12.13 4.54
CA PRO A 176 -19.48 11.94 5.94
C PRO A 176 -20.59 12.94 6.26
N LYS A 177 -21.62 12.51 7.00
CA LYS A 177 -22.46 13.49 7.69
C LYS A 177 -21.49 14.23 8.60
N VAL A 178 -21.10 15.44 8.21
CA VAL A 178 -20.34 16.33 9.08
C VAL A 178 -21.23 16.52 10.29
N GLN A 179 -20.86 15.92 11.41
CA GLN A 179 -21.46 16.27 12.68
C GLN A 179 -20.91 17.66 13.00
N ASP A 180 -21.80 18.63 13.14
CA ASP A 180 -21.44 19.90 13.72
C ASP A 180 -20.94 19.62 15.13
N LEU A 181 -19.67 19.96 15.36
CA LEU A 181 -19.10 19.92 16.69
C LEU A 181 -19.84 20.98 17.52
N PRO A 182 -20.18 20.69 18.79
CA PRO A 182 -20.73 21.70 19.68
C PRO A 182 -19.75 22.87 19.79
N ASP A 183 -20.28 24.09 19.83
CA ASP A 183 -19.46 25.29 20.05
C ASP A 183 -18.68 25.15 21.35
N LEU A 184 -17.37 25.40 21.29
CA LEU A 184 -16.49 25.38 22.47
C LEU A 184 -17.02 26.37 23.53
N PRO A 185 -16.97 26.00 24.83
CA PRO A 185 -15.81 25.36 25.43
C PRO A 185 -16.11 24.03 26.15
N VAL A 186 -16.06 22.92 25.39
CA VAL A 186 -16.14 21.54 25.94
C VAL A 186 -15.00 21.25 26.94
N ALA A 187 -13.91 22.00 26.89
CA ALA A 187 -12.79 21.85 27.83
C ALA A 187 -13.15 22.23 29.28
N VAL A 188 -14.10 23.15 29.50
CA VAL A 188 -14.40 23.66 30.86
C VAL A 188 -15.28 22.67 31.63
N GLU A 189 -16.22 21.99 30.95
CA GLU A 189 -17.07 20.96 31.59
C GLU A 189 -16.24 19.73 31.99
N VAL A 190 -15.36 19.25 31.10
CA VAL A 190 -14.50 18.07 31.38
C VAL A 190 -13.52 18.34 32.53
N LEU A 191 -13.00 19.57 32.64
CA LEU A 191 -12.15 19.97 33.78
C LEU A 191 -12.95 20.07 35.09
N SER A 192 -14.22 20.50 35.03
CA SER A 192 -15.05 20.64 36.23
C SER A 192 -15.46 19.29 36.84
N ASP A 193 -15.70 18.29 36.00
CA ASP A 193 -16.05 16.93 36.45
C ASP A 193 -14.84 16.19 37.03
N ALA A 194 -13.65 16.36 36.43
CA ALA A 194 -12.41 15.79 36.96
C ALA A 194 -12.02 16.37 38.34
N VAL A 195 -12.33 17.64 38.60
CA VAL A 195 -12.09 18.28 39.90
C VAL A 195 -13.11 17.84 40.97
N LYS A 196 -14.35 17.51 40.59
CA LYS A 196 -15.36 16.98 41.52
C LYS A 196 -15.03 15.54 41.96
N GLU A 197 -14.62 14.67 41.05
CA GLU A 197 -14.25 13.28 41.37
C GLU A 197 -13.05 13.20 42.33
N THR A 198 -12.06 14.07 42.16
CA THR A 198 -10.89 14.13 43.05
C THR A 198 -11.24 14.69 44.44
N ALA A 199 -12.19 15.62 44.54
CA ALA A 199 -12.65 16.15 45.82
C ALA A 199 -13.51 15.16 46.63
N GLU A 200 -14.30 14.31 45.97
CA GLU A 200 -15.11 13.28 46.64
C GLU A 200 -14.25 12.10 47.14
N SER A 201 -13.26 11.65 46.37
CA SER A 201 -12.31 10.62 46.81
C SER A 201 -11.48 11.05 48.03
N ALA A 202 -11.11 12.33 48.14
CA ALA A 202 -10.35 12.84 49.29
C ALA A 202 -11.17 12.92 50.59
N ARG A 203 -12.51 13.00 50.51
CA ARG A 203 -13.40 13.02 51.69
C ARG A 203 -13.73 11.63 52.22
N SER A 204 -13.67 10.58 51.39
CA SER A 204 -13.94 9.20 51.80
C SER A 204 -12.76 8.51 52.51
N GLY A 205 -11.57 9.11 52.51
CA GLY A 205 -10.34 8.52 53.09
C GLY A 205 -10.00 8.95 54.52
N ARG A 206 -10.90 9.66 55.22
CA ARG A 206 -10.78 9.94 56.66
C ARG A 206 -12.00 9.41 57.39
N ASN A 207 -11.98 8.12 57.70
CA ASN A 207 -12.64 7.50 58.85
C ASN A 207 -11.91 6.20 59.17
#